data_AF-A0A560D1M7-F1
#
_entry.id   AF-A0A560D1M7-F1
#
_cell.length_a   1.000
_cell.length_b   1.000
_cell.length_c   1.000
_cell.angle_alpha   90.00
_cell.angle_beta   90.00
_cell.angle_gamma   90.00
#
_symmetry.space_group_name_H-M   'P 1'
#
loop_
_entity.id
_entity.type
_entity.pdbx_description
1 polymer ?
#
loop_
_entity_poly.entity_id
_entity_poly.type
_entity_poly.pdbx_seq_one_letter_code
_entity_poly.pdbx_strand_id
1 'polypeptide(L)'
;MLRLDHITVAANDLAEGVAYVEDALGIAPPAGGAHPLMGTHNHLLRLSETSFLEVIAPDPSAPAPTRPRWSRSTTRAHMRRWRPRRGS
;
A
#
# COMPACT_ATOMS: atom_id res chain seq x y z
N MET A 1 -21.49 14.58 1.25
CA MET A 1 -20.24 15.34 1.50
C MET A 1 -19.08 14.35 1.39
N LEU A 2 -18.03 14.66 0.62
CA LEU A 2 -16.87 13.78 0.44
C LEU A 2 -16.02 13.74 1.72
N ARG A 3 -15.52 12.55 2.08
CA ARG A 3 -14.61 12.33 3.21
C ARG A 3 -13.45 11.44 2.77
N LEU A 4 -12.30 11.66 3.40
CA LEU A 4 -11.15 10.77 3.27
C LEU A 4 -11.48 9.45 3.99
N ASP A 5 -11.35 8.35 3.25
CA ASP A 5 -11.53 6.99 3.76
C ASP A 5 -10.18 6.41 4.21
N HIS A 6 -9.18 6.38 3.31
CA HIS A 6 -7.87 5.85 3.65
C HIS A 6 -6.73 6.47 2.83
N ILE A 7 -5.52 6.28 3.34
CA ILE A 7 -4.26 6.56 2.65
C ILE A 7 -3.50 5.25 2.50
N THR A 8 -3.12 4.89 1.28
CA THR A 8 -2.37 3.65 1.00
C THR A 8 -0.91 3.94 0.69
N VAL A 9 -0.01 3.24 1.38
CA VAL A 9 1.42 3.14 1.06
C VAL A 9 1.64 1.78 0.40
N ALA A 10 1.86 1.79 -0.92
CA ALA A 10 2.17 0.58 -1.67
C ALA A 10 3.68 0.31 -1.67
N ALA A 11 4.07 -0.91 -1.31
CA ALA A 11 5.46 -1.36 -1.29
C ALA A 11 5.66 -2.63 -2.11
N ASN A 12 6.91 -2.92 -2.48
CA ASN A 12 7.28 -4.19 -3.14
C ASN A 12 7.35 -5.34 -2.13
N ASP A 13 7.73 -5.00 -0.90
CA ASP A 13 7.86 -5.88 0.25
C ASP A 13 7.12 -5.24 1.43
N LEU A 14 6.38 -6.05 2.19
CA LEU A 14 5.55 -5.53 3.28
C LEU A 14 6.39 -5.02 4.45
N ALA A 15 7.50 -5.69 4.76
CA ALA A 15 8.38 -5.29 5.84
C ALA A 15 9.09 -3.97 5.51
N GLU A 16 9.52 -3.78 4.26
CA GLU A 16 10.06 -2.49 3.78
C GLU A 16 9.03 -1.36 3.94
N GLY A 17 7.78 -1.60 3.53
CA GLY A 17 6.71 -0.61 3.66
C GLY A 17 6.39 -0.25 5.12
N VAL A 18 6.35 -1.25 5.99
CA VAL A 18 6.13 -1.06 7.44
C VAL A 18 7.26 -0.25 8.05
N ALA A 19 8.52 -0.61 7.76
CA ALA A 19 9.69 0.11 8.27
C ALA A 19 9.71 1.57 7.81
N TYR A 20 9.35 1.84 6.56
CA TYR A 20 9.22 3.22 6.05
C TYR A 20 8.18 4.04 6.81
N VAL A 21 7.01 3.45 7.09
CA VAL A 21 5.95 4.14 7.84
C VAL A 21 6.33 4.32 9.31
N GLU A 22 6.97 3.34 9.90
CA GLU A 22 7.48 3.42 11.28
C GLU A 22 8.54 4.52 11.41
N ASP A 23 9.48 4.63 10.47
CA ASP A 23 10.48 5.72 10.46
C ASP A 23 9.82 7.10 10.30
N ALA A 24 8.79 7.19 9.45
CA ALA A 24 8.10 8.45 9.18
C ALA A 24 7.16 8.92 10.31
N LEU A 25 6.51 7.98 11.02
CA LEU A 25 5.46 8.27 12.01
C LEU A 25 5.85 7.94 13.46
N GLY A 26 6.95 7.22 13.68
CA GLY A 26 7.36 6.69 14.98
C GLY A 26 6.47 5.56 15.51
N ILE A 27 5.58 5.00 14.68
CA ILE A 27 4.62 3.95 15.05
C ILE A 27 4.63 2.88 13.98
N ALA A 28 4.95 1.64 14.37
CA ALA A 28 4.81 0.46 13.51
C ALA A 28 3.33 0.17 13.24
N PRO A 29 2.88 0.16 11.97
CA PRO A 29 1.53 -0.29 11.64
C PRO A 29 1.31 -1.75 12.10
N PRO A 30 0.25 -2.06 12.85
CA PRO A 30 -0.10 -3.43 13.22
C PRO A 30 -0.35 -4.31 11.99
N ALA A 31 -0.10 -5.61 12.15
CA ALA A 31 -0.42 -6.60 11.12
C ALA A 31 -1.91 -6.50 10.74
N GLY A 32 -2.17 -6.44 9.44
CA GLY A 32 -3.50 -6.41 8.86
C GLY A 32 -3.94 -7.82 8.44
N GLY A 33 -4.50 -7.91 7.23
CA GLY A 33 -4.96 -9.14 6.62
C GLY A 33 -4.25 -9.47 5.31
N ALA A 34 -4.54 -10.67 4.82
CA ALA A 34 -4.20 -11.10 3.46
C ALA A 34 -5.42 -10.95 2.55
N HIS A 35 -5.18 -10.65 1.29
CA HIS A 35 -6.17 -10.57 0.22
C HIS A 35 -5.87 -11.65 -0.84
N PRO A 36 -6.30 -12.90 -0.65
CA PRO A 36 -5.93 -14.02 -1.53
C PRO A 36 -6.32 -13.80 -2.99
N LEU A 37 -7.47 -13.17 -3.25
CA LEU A 37 -7.95 -12.89 -4.60
C LEU A 37 -7.10 -11.84 -5.33
N MET A 38 -6.47 -10.94 -4.58
CA MET A 38 -5.59 -9.88 -5.11
C MET A 38 -4.11 -10.28 -5.02
N GLY A 39 -3.80 -11.35 -4.28
CA GLY A 39 -2.47 -11.82 -3.97
C GLY A 39 -1.65 -10.80 -3.19
N THR A 40 -2.28 -9.97 -2.36
CA THR A 40 -1.61 -8.96 -1.54
C THR A 40 -1.82 -9.24 -0.06
N HIS A 41 -1.00 -8.62 0.77
CA HIS A 41 -1.18 -8.57 2.22
C HIS A 41 -0.92 -7.15 2.72
N ASN A 42 -1.44 -6.81 3.90
CA ASN A 42 -1.35 -5.44 4.41
C ASN A 42 -1.04 -5.35 5.92
N HIS A 43 -0.66 -4.14 6.32
CA HIS A 43 -0.70 -3.64 7.69
C HIS A 43 -1.62 -2.42 7.75
N LEU A 44 -2.32 -2.25 8.87
CA LEU A 44 -3.36 -1.24 9.01
C LEU A 44 -3.18 -0.43 10.28
N LEU A 45 -3.02 0.88 10.12
CA LEU A 45 -2.93 1.84 11.22
C LEU A 45 -4.17 2.73 11.21
N ARG A 46 -4.96 2.70 12.29
CA ARG A 46 -6.15 3.56 12.42
C ARG A 46 -5.72 5.01 12.64
N LEU A 47 -6.20 5.93 11.80
CA LEU A 47 -5.93 7.37 11.92
C LEU A 47 -7.08 8.12 12.61
N SER A 48 -8.31 7.63 12.46
CA SER A 48 -9.51 8.15 13.13
C SER A 48 -10.60 7.08 13.21
N GLU A 49 -11.77 7.43 13.74
CA GLU A 49 -12.97 6.57 13.76
C GLU A 49 -13.40 6.09 12.36
N THR A 50 -13.10 6.85 11.31
CA THR A 50 -13.54 6.55 9.94
C THR A 50 -12.41 6.59 8.92
N SER A 51 -11.14 6.54 9.36
CA SER A 51 -10.02 6.51 8.42
C SER A 51 -8.80 5.75 8.91
N PHE A 52 -8.03 5.24 7.96
CA PHE A 52 -6.85 4.42 8.22
C PHE A 52 -5.73 4.67 7.21
N LEU A 53 -4.52 4.32 7.62
CA LEU A 53 -3.36 4.16 6.76
C LEU A 53 -3.17 2.66 6.50
N GLU A 54 -3.09 2.30 5.23
CA GLU A 54 -2.83 0.93 4.79
C GLU A 54 -1.45 0.83 4.17
N VAL A 55 -0.60 -0.05 4.69
CA VAL A 55 0.61 -0.47 4.00
C VAL A 55 0.28 -1.77 3.28
N ILE A 56 0.41 -1.81 1.96
CA ILE A 56 0.04 -2.99 1.15
C ILE A 56 1.20 -3.41 0.24
N ALA A 57 1.42 -4.71 0.16
CA ALA A 57 2.44 -5.29 -0.72
C ALA A 57 1.95 -6.59 -1.38
N PRO A 58 2.59 -7.03 -2.48
CA PRO A 58 2.45 -8.39 -3.01
C PRO A 58 2.73 -9.45 -1.94
N ASP A 59 1.81 -10.39 -1.75
CA ASP A 59 2.06 -11.59 -0.95
C ASP A 59 2.90 -12.58 -1.76
N PRO A 60 4.14 -12.91 -1.33
CA PRO A 60 5.01 -13.84 -2.03
C PRO A 60 4.52 -15.29 -1.96
N SER A 61 3.65 -15.62 -1.01
CA SER A 61 3.04 -16.95 -0.88
C SER A 61 1.79 -17.12 -1.75
N ALA A 62 1.25 -16.02 -2.29
CA ALA A 62 0.07 -16.08 -3.14
C ALA A 62 0.42 -16.64 -4.54
N PRO A 63 -0.51 -17.41 -5.17
CA PRO A 63 -0.34 -17.87 -6.53
C PRO A 63 -0.02 -16.73 -7.51
N ALA A 64 0.79 -17.03 -8.52
CA ALA A 64 1.09 -16.08 -9.58
C ALA A 64 -0.23 -15.56 -10.19
N PRO A 65 -0.41 -14.23 -10.26
CA PRO A 65 -1.69 -13.67 -10.68
C PRO A 65 -1.91 -13.95 -12.17
N THR A 66 -3.09 -14.43 -12.52
CA THR A 66 -3.52 -14.61 -13.93
C THR A 66 -3.85 -13.29 -14.63
N ARG A 67 -3.80 -12.16 -13.91
CA ARG A 67 -4.12 -10.81 -14.40
C ARG A 67 -3.10 -9.80 -13.85
N PRO A 68 -2.81 -8.69 -14.57
CA PRO A 68 -1.97 -7.63 -14.02
C PRO A 68 -2.54 -7.10 -12.71
N ARG A 69 -1.73 -7.04 -11.64
CA ARG A 69 -2.14 -6.44 -10.37
C ARG A 69 -2.23 -4.92 -10.53
N TRP A 70 -3.19 -4.30 -9.87
CA TRP A 70 -3.28 -2.83 -9.80
C TRP A 70 -1.99 -2.22 -9.19
N SER A 71 -1.37 -2.94 -8.25
CA SER A 71 0.00 -2.75 -7.76
C SER A 71 1.01 -3.39 -8.71
N ARG A 72 1.20 -2.80 -9.88
CA ARG A 72 2.22 -3.27 -10.82
C ARG A 72 3.61 -2.85 -10.34
N SER A 73 4.21 -3.62 -9.42
CA SER A 73 5.65 -3.58 -9.15
C SER A 73 6.40 -3.96 -10.42
N THR A 74 6.70 -2.95 -11.23
CA THR A 74 7.55 -3.10 -12.41
C THR A 74 8.99 -2.97 -11.92
N THR A 75 9.77 -4.03 -12.07
CA THR A 75 11.24 -4.09 -12.03
C THR A 75 11.92 -2.72 -11.98
N ARG A 76 12.45 -2.31 -10.81
CA ARG A 76 13.44 -1.23 -10.51
C ARG A 76 13.43 0.09 -11.32
N ALA A 77 12.43 0.43 -12.13
CA ALA A 77 12.57 1.49 -13.14
C ALA A 77 11.60 2.66 -13.03
N HIS A 78 10.56 2.62 -12.20
CA HIS A 78 9.47 3.60 -12.32
C HIS A 78 8.96 4.20 -10.99
N MET A 79 9.86 4.65 -10.11
CA MET A 79 9.55 5.78 -9.22
C MET A 79 9.79 7.10 -9.97
N ARG A 80 8.88 7.47 -10.87
CA ARG A 80 8.83 8.84 -11.40
C ARG A 80 7.80 9.63 -10.61
N ARG A 81 8.30 10.60 -9.84
CA ARG A 81 7.59 11.72 -9.20
C ARG A 81 6.25 12.02 -9.90
N TRP A 82 5.15 11.75 -9.22
CA TRP A 82 3.82 12.20 -9.63
C TRP A 82 3.86 13.73 -9.84
N ARG A 83 3.58 14.17 -11.07
CA ARG A 83 3.39 15.58 -11.43
C ARG A 83 1.91 15.76 -11.78
N PRO A 84 1.14 16.58 -11.05
CA PRO A 84 -0.24 16.84 -11.41
C PRO A 84 -0.29 17.56 -12.76
N ARG A 85 -1.07 17.04 -13.71
CA ARG A 85 -1.47 17.79 -14.90
C ARG A 85 -2.43 18.89 -14.44
N ARG A 86 -2.04 20.16 -14.60
CA ARG A 86 -2.97 21.29 -14.48
C ARG A 86 -3.90 21.22 -15.70
N GLY A 87 -5.18 20.99 -15.45
CA GLY A 87 -6.23 21.13 -16.46
C GLY A 87 -6.57 22.61 -16.67
N SER A 88 -6.71 22.99 -17.93
CA SER A 88 -7.40 24.18 -18.43
C SER A 88 -8.91 24.01 -18.36
#